data_AF-A0A1I2JLP8-F1
#
_entry.id   AF-A0A1I2JLP8-F1
#
_cell.length_a   1.000
_cell.length_b   1.000
_cell.length_c   1.000
_cell.angle_alpha   90.00
_cell.angle_beta   90.00
_cell.angle_gamma   90.00
#
_symmetry.space_group_name_H-M   'P 1'
#
loop_
_entity.id
_entity.type
_entity.pdbx_description
1 polymer ?
#
loop_
_entity_poly.entity_id
_entity_poly.type
_entity_poly.pdbx_seq_one_letter_code
_entity_poly.pdbx_strand_id
1 'polypeptide(L)'
;MTSKAPAFVGKKALVTGAGRGIGAAVALRLAAEGADVAFTYRENEEAAAAVAAVEQAARELSGLDILDNNAAAYVTGGAEEFDAAVAANIRAPYLAARAALAHLPDGSGRVVSNVAERTPFFRADALRPDKVGADGHDERPGP
;
A
#
# COMPACT_ATOMS: atom_id res chain seq x y z
N MET A 1 -33.95 -8.79 -7.71
CA MET A 1 -32.50 -8.61 -7.44
C MET A 1 -32.29 -8.79 -5.95
N THR A 2 -31.70 -9.90 -5.51
CA THR A 2 -31.38 -10.10 -4.09
C THR A 2 -30.03 -9.43 -3.81
N SER A 3 -30.02 -8.37 -3.01
CA SER A 3 -28.74 -7.80 -2.54
C SER A 3 -28.09 -8.81 -1.60
N LYS A 4 -26.85 -9.22 -1.90
CA LYS A 4 -26.03 -10.07 -1.03
C LYS A 4 -25.78 -9.34 0.29
N ALA A 5 -25.85 -10.04 1.42
CA ALA A 5 -25.52 -9.46 2.73
C ALA A 5 -24.06 -8.96 2.74
N PRO A 6 -23.77 -7.85 3.47
CA PRO A 6 -22.41 -7.31 3.58
C PRO A 6 -21.44 -8.36 4.14
N ALA A 7 -20.33 -8.61 3.44
CA ALA A 7 -19.48 -9.77 3.72
C ALA A 7 -18.43 -9.54 4.82
N PHE A 8 -18.24 -8.29 5.27
CA PHE A 8 -17.17 -7.90 6.20
C PHE A 8 -17.70 -7.25 7.49
N VAL A 9 -18.97 -7.48 7.84
CA VAL A 9 -19.57 -6.96 9.08
C VAL A 9 -18.72 -7.33 10.30
N GLY A 10 -18.30 -6.30 11.05
CA GLY A 10 -17.51 -6.45 12.27
C GLY A 10 -16.06 -6.83 12.06
N LYS A 11 -15.56 -6.81 10.81
CA LYS A 11 -14.15 -7.02 10.49
C LYS A 11 -13.36 -5.74 10.65
N LYS A 12 -12.14 -5.85 11.15
CA LYS A 12 -11.21 -4.75 11.37
C LYS A 12 -10.12 -4.78 10.29
N ALA A 13 -10.04 -3.74 9.47
CA ALA A 13 -9.13 -3.71 8.34
C ALA A 13 -8.18 -2.50 8.41
N LEU A 14 -6.90 -2.74 8.12
CA LEU A 14 -5.95 -1.70 7.77
C LEU A 14 -5.67 -1.74 6.27
N VAL A 15 -5.87 -0.62 5.57
CA VAL A 15 -5.48 -0.45 4.17
C VAL A 15 -4.36 0.59 4.04
N THR A 16 -3.20 0.19 3.54
CA THR A 16 -2.09 1.12 3.30
C THR A 16 -2.21 1.78 1.91
N GLY A 17 -1.73 3.01 1.77
CA GLY A 17 -1.76 3.71 0.47
C GLY A 17 -3.17 4.02 -0.03
N ALA A 18 -4.14 4.23 0.87
CA ALA A 18 -5.55 4.42 0.53
C ALA A 18 -5.93 5.88 0.21
N GLY A 19 -4.96 6.76 -0.05
CA GLY A 19 -5.23 8.15 -0.39
C GLY A 19 -5.88 8.34 -1.78
N ARG A 20 -5.71 7.37 -2.69
CA ARG A 20 -6.25 7.41 -4.07
C ARG A 20 -6.31 6.03 -4.71
N GLY A 21 -6.90 5.96 -5.90
CA GLY A 21 -6.82 4.79 -6.78
C GLY A 21 -7.39 3.51 -6.15
N ILE A 22 -6.67 2.40 -6.33
CA ILE A 22 -7.11 1.08 -5.85
C ILE A 22 -7.25 1.07 -4.32
N GLY A 23 -6.30 1.63 -3.58
CA GLY A 23 -6.34 1.61 -2.11
C GLY A 23 -7.55 2.33 -1.55
N ALA A 24 -7.86 3.51 -2.11
CA ALA A 24 -9.07 4.24 -1.74
C ALA A 24 -10.34 3.42 -2.04
N ALA A 25 -10.40 2.78 -3.22
CA ALA A 25 -11.53 1.94 -3.61
C ALA A 25 -11.68 0.70 -2.70
N VAL A 26 -10.57 0.07 -2.31
CA VAL A 26 -10.55 -1.06 -1.38
C VAL A 26 -11.06 -0.62 0.00
N ALA A 27 -10.52 0.47 0.56
CA ALA A 27 -10.95 0.99 1.85
C ALA A 27 -12.44 1.32 1.88
N LEU A 28 -12.93 2.04 0.84
CA LEU A 28 -14.34 2.37 0.71
C LEU A 28 -15.21 1.12 0.56
N ARG A 29 -14.75 0.11 -0.19
CA ARG A 29 -15.49 -1.12 -0.40
C ARG A 29 -15.59 -1.96 0.87
N LEU A 30 -14.50 -2.10 1.62
CA LEU A 30 -14.48 -2.79 2.91
C LEU A 30 -15.44 -2.12 3.90
N ALA A 31 -15.40 -0.78 3.98
CA ALA A 31 -16.32 -0.01 4.81
C ALA A 31 -17.79 -0.20 4.38
N ALA A 32 -18.08 -0.15 3.07
CA ALA A 32 -19.41 -0.40 2.53
C ALA A 32 -19.92 -1.83 2.79
N GLU A 33 -19.02 -2.79 2.99
CA GLU A 33 -19.33 -4.15 3.39
C GLU A 33 -19.29 -4.39 4.91
N GLY A 34 -19.23 -3.32 5.71
CA GLY A 34 -19.44 -3.34 7.15
C GLY A 34 -18.16 -3.52 8.00
N ALA A 35 -16.98 -3.36 7.41
CA ALA A 35 -15.73 -3.37 8.15
C ALA A 35 -15.46 -2.03 8.84
N ASP A 36 -14.82 -2.07 10.01
CA ASP A 36 -14.15 -0.92 10.61
C ASP A 36 -12.79 -0.77 9.94
N VAL A 37 -12.57 0.35 9.24
CA VAL A 37 -11.39 0.53 8.38
C VAL A 37 -10.51 1.66 8.91
N ALA A 38 -9.27 1.31 9.27
CA ALA A 38 -8.16 2.25 9.38
C ALA A 38 -7.41 2.32 8.04
N PHE A 39 -6.86 3.48 7.69
CA PHE A 39 -6.08 3.60 6.47
C PHE A 39 -4.94 4.60 6.60
N THR A 40 -3.89 4.39 5.81
CA THR A 40 -2.80 5.35 5.67
C THR A 40 -2.85 6.05 4.32
N TYR A 41 -2.48 7.31 4.33
CA TYR A 41 -2.23 8.11 3.14
C TYR A 41 -0.99 8.96 3.42
N ARG A 42 0.03 8.86 2.56
CA ARG A 42 1.21 9.77 2.39
C ARG A 42 2.55 9.03 2.17
N GLU A 43 3.49 9.85 1.72
CA GLU A 43 4.63 9.65 0.82
C GLU A 43 5.86 8.95 1.43
N ASN A 44 5.85 8.58 2.71
CA ASN A 44 6.97 7.85 3.28
C ASN A 44 6.64 6.35 3.37
N GLU A 45 7.12 5.62 2.37
CA GLU A 45 7.00 4.17 2.24
C GLU A 45 8.16 3.41 2.94
N GLU A 46 8.78 4.03 3.94
CA GLU A 46 9.74 3.35 4.79
C GLU A 46 9.08 2.23 5.60
N ALA A 47 9.79 1.10 5.69
CA ALA A 47 9.28 -0.05 6.41
C ALA A 47 9.00 0.20 7.90
N ALA A 48 9.67 1.16 8.53
CA ALA A 48 9.39 1.57 9.91
C ALA A 48 8.00 2.20 10.04
N ALA A 49 7.60 3.03 9.08
CA ALA A 49 6.28 3.64 9.04
C ALA A 49 5.17 2.57 8.85
N ALA A 50 5.42 1.55 8.02
CA ALA A 50 4.47 0.47 7.81
C ALA A 50 4.20 -0.36 9.07
N VAL A 51 5.25 -0.66 9.86
CA VAL A 51 5.09 -1.33 11.17
C VAL A 51 4.34 -0.44 12.16
N ALA A 52 4.70 0.85 12.25
CA ALA A 52 4.01 1.78 13.14
C ALA A 52 2.52 1.91 12.80
N ALA A 53 2.16 1.90 11.51
CA ALA A 53 0.77 1.94 11.05
C ALA A 53 -0.02 0.71 11.51
N VAL A 54 0.57 -0.50 11.42
CA VAL A 54 -0.05 -1.72 11.92
C VAL A 54 -0.33 -1.63 13.42
N GLU A 55 0.68 -1.24 14.20
CA GLU A 55 0.56 -1.11 15.65
C GLU A 55 -0.46 -0.05 16.06
N GLN A 56 -0.53 1.06 15.34
CA GLN A 56 -1.52 2.10 15.58
C GLN A 56 -2.93 1.63 15.25
N ALA A 57 -3.14 1.05 14.06
CA ALA A 57 -4.44 0.55 13.65
C ALA A 57 -4.94 -0.56 14.59
N ALA A 58 -4.07 -1.48 15.00
CA ALA A 58 -4.42 -2.52 15.95
C ALA A 58 -4.85 -1.96 17.31
N ARG A 59 -4.22 -0.88 17.80
CA ARG A 59 -4.66 -0.19 19.02
C ARG A 59 -6.02 0.48 18.85
N GLU A 60 -6.19 1.25 17.77
CA GLU A 60 -7.41 2.03 17.52
C GLU A 60 -8.63 1.13 17.28
N LEU A 61 -8.43 0.04 16.53
CA LEU A 61 -9.48 -0.93 16.22
C LEU A 61 -9.60 -2.02 17.30
N SER A 62 -8.69 -2.07 18.28
CA SER A 62 -8.58 -3.16 19.26
C SER A 62 -8.44 -4.55 18.60
N GLY A 63 -7.46 -4.70 17.72
CA GLY A 63 -7.16 -5.90 16.93
C GLY A 63 -7.30 -5.68 15.42
N LEU A 64 -6.90 -6.68 14.62
CA LEU A 64 -7.03 -6.68 13.17
C LEU A 64 -7.61 -8.01 12.67
N ASP A 65 -8.39 -7.98 11.60
CA ASP A 65 -8.76 -9.17 10.82
C ASP A 65 -8.05 -9.18 9.46
N ILE A 66 -7.81 -8.00 8.89
CA ILE A 66 -7.32 -7.80 7.53
C ILE A 66 -6.22 -6.73 7.54
N LEU A 67 -5.08 -7.07 6.96
CA LEU A 67 -4.09 -6.11 6.49
C LEU A 67 -4.07 -6.12 4.97
N ASP A 68 -4.28 -4.97 4.35
CA ASP A 68 -4.14 -4.77 2.91
C ASP A 68 -2.93 -3.85 2.64
N ASN A 69 -1.82 -4.47 2.23
CA ASN A 69 -0.61 -3.79 1.78
C ASN A 69 -0.81 -3.34 0.33
N ASN A 70 -1.40 -2.16 0.15
CA ASN A 70 -1.70 -1.61 -1.17
C ASN A 70 -0.81 -0.40 -1.54
N ALA A 71 0.03 0.10 -0.63
CA ALA A 71 1.03 1.12 -0.97
C ALA A 71 1.96 0.64 -2.12
N ALA A 72 2.33 1.55 -3.02
CA ALA A 72 3.09 1.22 -4.22
C ALA A 72 3.94 2.40 -4.71
N ALA A 73 5.25 2.19 -4.74
CA ALA A 73 6.22 3.03 -5.44
C ALA A 73 6.47 2.54 -6.86
N TYR A 74 6.65 3.47 -7.79
CA TYR A 74 7.10 3.15 -9.14
C TYR A 74 8.58 3.49 -9.30
N VAL A 75 9.33 2.59 -9.92
CA VAL A 75 10.71 2.87 -10.33
C VAL A 75 10.66 3.83 -11.53
N THR A 76 11.17 5.04 -11.34
CA THR A 76 11.20 6.08 -12.38
C THR A 76 12.61 6.56 -12.74
N GLY A 77 13.62 6.11 -12.00
CA GLY A 77 14.99 6.59 -12.11
C GLY A 77 16.04 5.47 -12.03
N GLY A 78 17.18 5.80 -11.44
CA GLY A 78 18.36 4.96 -11.33
C GLY A 78 18.32 4.01 -10.12
N ALA A 79 19.51 3.64 -9.63
CA ALA A 79 19.65 2.65 -8.56
C ALA A 79 19.01 3.09 -7.25
N GLU A 80 19.06 4.38 -6.91
CA GLU A 80 18.48 4.90 -5.67
C GLU A 80 16.95 4.80 -5.68
N GLU A 81 16.30 5.16 -6.79
CA GLU A 81 14.85 5.02 -6.95
C GLU A 81 14.43 3.55 -7.02
N PHE A 82 15.27 2.68 -7.58
CA PHE A 82 15.05 1.24 -7.56
C PHE A 82 15.08 0.68 -6.14
N ASP A 83 16.11 1.02 -5.36
CA ASP A 83 16.25 0.57 -3.98
C ASP A 83 15.10 1.10 -3.10
N ALA A 84 14.68 2.36 -3.31
CA ALA A 84 13.51 2.93 -2.67
C ALA A 84 12.24 2.14 -3.01
N ALA A 85 12.01 1.80 -4.28
CA ALA A 85 10.86 1.00 -4.69
C ALA A 85 10.89 -0.43 -4.12
N VAL A 86 12.07 -1.06 -4.01
CA VAL A 86 12.20 -2.37 -3.34
C VAL A 86 11.90 -2.26 -1.85
N ALA A 87 12.39 -1.20 -1.19
CA ALA A 87 12.11 -0.95 0.21
C ALA A 87 10.59 -0.78 0.45
N ALA A 88 9.94 0.00 -0.40
CA ALA A 88 8.51 0.30 -0.33
C ALA A 88 7.60 -0.89 -0.68
N ASN A 89 7.90 -1.60 -1.78
CA ASN A 89 6.98 -2.60 -2.33
C ASN A 89 7.24 -4.02 -1.81
N ILE A 90 8.44 -4.29 -1.29
CA ILE A 90 8.84 -5.63 -0.85
C ILE A 90 9.11 -5.65 0.65
N ARG A 91 10.06 -4.81 1.09
CA ARG A 91 10.50 -4.84 2.49
C ARG A 91 9.42 -4.37 3.45
N ALA A 92 8.73 -3.27 3.12
CA ALA A 92 7.67 -2.73 3.96
C ALA A 92 6.47 -3.70 4.12
N PRO A 93 5.88 -4.28 3.06
CA PRO A 93 4.81 -5.27 3.19
C PRO A 93 5.20 -6.51 3.99
N TYR A 94 6.42 -7.01 3.84
CA TYR A 94 6.92 -8.13 4.65
C TYR A 94 6.96 -7.79 6.14
N LEU A 95 7.50 -6.63 6.49
CA LEU A 95 7.62 -6.20 7.89
C LEU A 95 6.25 -5.85 8.49
N ALA A 96 5.37 -5.21 7.72
CA ALA A 96 4.00 -4.94 8.12
C ALA A 96 3.22 -6.23 8.37
N ALA A 97 3.31 -7.21 7.45
CA ALA A 97 2.68 -8.52 7.62
C ALA A 97 3.17 -9.21 8.89
N ARG A 98 4.49 -9.21 9.13
CA ARG A 98 5.08 -9.82 10.31
C ARG A 98 4.63 -9.15 11.61
N ALA A 99 4.49 -7.82 11.63
CA ALA A 99 3.94 -7.10 12.76
C ALA A 99 2.45 -7.43 12.98
N ALA A 100 1.68 -7.53 11.90
CA ALA A 100 0.24 -7.79 11.97
C ALA A 100 -0.09 -9.17 12.55
N LEU A 101 0.81 -10.15 12.42
CA LEU A 101 0.60 -11.49 12.99
C LEU A 101 0.33 -11.48 14.50
N ALA A 102 0.81 -10.48 15.25
CA ALA A 102 0.53 -10.35 16.68
C ALA A 102 -0.92 -9.91 16.97
N HIS A 103 -1.60 -9.35 15.98
CA HIS A 103 -2.92 -8.71 16.11
C HIS A 103 -4.01 -9.40 15.30
N LEU A 104 -3.63 -10.33 14.42
CA LEU A 104 -4.52 -11.11 13.57
C LEU A 104 -5.02 -12.37 14.30
N PRO A 105 -6.28 -12.79 14.07
CA PRO A 105 -6.79 -14.02 14.65
C PRO A 105 -6.18 -15.26 13.98
N ASP A 106 -5.91 -16.28 14.78
CA ASP A 106 -5.43 -17.57 14.30
C ASP A 106 -6.37 -18.17 13.24
N GLY A 107 -5.79 -18.63 12.12
CA GLY A 107 -6.49 -19.31 11.02
C GLY A 107 -7.44 -18.46 10.17
N SER A 108 -7.90 -17.30 10.67
CA SER A 108 -8.88 -16.45 9.99
C SER A 108 -8.37 -15.07 9.58
N GLY A 109 -7.21 -14.65 10.11
CA GLY A 109 -6.54 -13.42 9.68
C GLY A 109 -6.17 -13.45 8.19
N ARG A 110 -6.17 -12.28 7.56
CA ARG A 110 -5.81 -12.12 6.14
C ARG A 110 -4.76 -11.02 5.99
N VAL A 111 -3.71 -11.34 5.23
CA VAL A 111 -2.78 -10.36 4.69
C VAL A 111 -2.93 -10.42 3.18
N VAL A 112 -3.35 -9.30 2.59
CA VAL A 112 -3.41 -9.10 1.15
C VAL A 112 -2.25 -8.17 0.82
N SER A 113 -1.41 -8.57 -0.13
CA SER A 113 -0.35 -7.71 -0.64
C SER A 113 -0.58 -7.54 -2.13
N ASN A 114 -0.84 -6.31 -2.54
CA ASN A 114 -1.05 -5.99 -3.93
C ASN A 114 0.24 -5.40 -4.50
N VAL A 115 0.78 -6.03 -5.53
CA VAL A 115 1.91 -5.50 -6.29
C VAL A 115 1.36 -4.93 -7.57
N ALA A 116 1.33 -3.60 -7.68
CA ALA A 116 0.98 -2.96 -8.93
C ALA A 116 2.11 -3.21 -9.93
N GLU A 117 1.91 -4.14 -10.86
CA GLU A 117 2.81 -4.31 -11.99
C GLU A 117 2.56 -3.17 -12.99
N ARG A 118 3.28 -2.05 -12.79
CA ARG A 118 3.88 -1.36 -13.94
C ARG A 118 5.34 -1.77 -13.95
N THR A 119 5.62 -2.97 -14.44
CA THR A 119 6.96 -3.27 -14.93
C THR A 119 7.31 -2.11 -15.86
N PRO A 120 8.30 -1.26 -15.53
CA PRO A 120 8.82 -0.39 -16.55
C PRO A 120 9.28 -1.36 -17.63
N PHE A 121 8.65 -1.33 -18.80
CA PHE A 121 9.40 -1.67 -19.98
C PHE A 121 10.54 -0.67 -19.96
N PHE A 122 11.66 -1.06 -19.33
CA PHE A 122 12.84 -0.25 -19.27
C PHE A 122 13.23 -0.09 -20.71
N ARG A 123 12.90 1.07 -21.25
CA ARG A 123 13.42 1.49 -22.52
C ARG A 123 14.93 1.46 -22.33
N ALA A 124 15.63 0.63 -23.10
CA ALA A 124 17.07 0.40 -22.89
C ALA A 124 17.87 1.73 -22.91
N ASP A 125 17.31 2.76 -23.53
CA ASP A 125 17.73 4.16 -23.52
C ASP A 125 17.57 4.90 -22.18
N ALA A 126 16.54 4.59 -21.37
CA ALA A 126 16.31 5.20 -20.06
C ALA A 126 17.24 4.65 -18.95
N LEU A 127 17.80 3.46 -19.16
CA LEU A 127 18.81 2.85 -18.29
C LEU A 127 20.25 3.25 -18.66
N ARG A 128 20.43 4.15 -19.64
CA ARG A 128 21.78 4.58 -20.02
C ARG A 128 22.35 5.55 -18.98
N PRO A 129 23.62 5.38 -18.59
CA PRO A 129 24.25 6.23 -17.57
C PRO A 129 24.26 7.73 -17.90
N ASP A 130 24.22 8.09 -19.19
CA ASP A 130 24.20 9.48 -19.67
C ASP A 130 22.82 10.17 -19.55
N LYS A 131 21.79 9.45 -19.12
CA LYS A 131 20.40 9.93 -19.01
C LYS A 131 19.83 9.91 -17.59
N VAL A 132 20.48 9.22 -16.66
CA VAL A 132 20.13 9.23 -15.24
C VAL A 132 20.70 10.52 -14.62
N GLY A 133 19.84 11.50 -14.37
CA GLY A 133 20.22 12.81 -13.82
C GLY A 133 19.55 14.04 -14.43
N ALA A 134 18.59 13.87 -15.34
CA ALA A 134 17.77 14.96 -15.86
C ALA A 134 16.35 14.90 -15.30
N ASP A 135 16.20 15.23 -14.02
CA ASP A 135 14.90 15.47 -13.40
C ASP A 135 14.30 16.75 -13.98
N GLY A 136 13.60 16.58 -15.10
CA GLY A 136 12.78 17.62 -15.71
C GLY A 136 11.53 17.85 -14.88
N HIS A 137 11.61 18.75 -13.90
CA HIS A 137 10.45 19.56 -13.52
C HIS A 137 10.04 20.39 -14.75
N ASP A 138 9.04 19.95 -15.52
CA ASP A 138 8.29 20.80 -16.46
C ASP A 138 6.80 20.76 -16.08
N GLU A 139 6.45 21.45 -14.98
CA GLU A 139 5.13 22.05 -14.88
C GLU A 139 5.13 23.32 -15.74
N ARG A 140 4.52 23.26 -16.92
CA ARG A 140 4.01 24.47 -17.58
C ARG A 140 2.53 24.63 -17.24
N PRO A 141 2.09 25.80 -16.72
CA PRO A 141 0.67 26.10 -16.66
C PRO A 141 0.16 26.28 -18.10
N GLY A 142 -0.98 25.67 -18.40
CA GLY A 142 -1.69 25.84 -19.68
C GLY A 142 -2.20 27.27 -19.88
N PRO A 143 -2.59 27.63 -21.12
CA PRO A 143 -3.01 28.99 -21.47
C PRO A 143 -4.26 29.46 -20.73
#